data_AF-A0A495YZP9-F1
#
_entry.id   AF-A0A495YZP9-F1
#
_cell.length_a   1.000
_cell.length_b   1.000
_cell.length_c   1.000
_cell.angle_alpha   90.00
_cell.angle_beta   90.00
_cell.angle_gamma   90.00
#
_symmetry.space_group_name_H-M   'P 1'
#
loop_
_entity.id
_entity.type
_entity.pdbx_description
1 polymer ?
#
loop_
_entity_poly.entity_id
_entity_poly.type
_entity_poly.pdbx_seq_one_letter_code
_entity_poly.pdbx_strand_id
1 'polypeptide(L)'
;MQVYHGTEQTLDADTFLSILQADYEGVFLTNCIIEGATVFSTESNEQSVVDKEIVCIGCTFKNIVKFEKTDFQKDVFFGNCVFQDAVYFRRTVFQNSCDFGESEFEGAALFRGTTFCGKACFRQTSFQQVADFNEVQFQENTVFRNAIFQDAAHFSSAFFNKELDCVQARFSETTVFNHSKFFGKIDFTSARFAVAVSYRDVSYIPNTVWQWLRNKFTHQSEQPTEFYLDSEDINGVLNPFFKRYVSDQQYIRAFGEKHPFWALVWRWSSDYGRSLALWALWSLLIALSFSLVYMQSPTWYPEWLHEAMPEFQEVITGNENGDLTFWKSFYFSIVTFTTLGFGDVVAVNTPAHILVTIEVIFGYIMLGGLISIFANKLASRS
;
A
#
# COMPACT_ATOMS: atom_id res chain seq x y z
N MET A 1 -23.14 28.06 -27.63
CA MET A 1 -23.68 26.76 -27.19
C MET A 1 -24.77 26.99 -26.18
N GLN A 2 -25.80 26.16 -26.19
CA GLN A 2 -26.86 26.24 -25.19
C GLN A 2 -26.51 25.35 -24.00
N VAL A 3 -26.68 25.92 -22.81
CA VAL A 3 -26.53 25.26 -21.51
C VAL A 3 -27.90 25.34 -20.84
N TYR A 4 -28.38 24.23 -20.30
CA TYR A 4 -29.63 24.26 -19.53
C TYR A 4 -29.36 24.73 -18.11
N HIS A 5 -30.08 25.77 -17.66
CA HIS A 5 -30.02 26.28 -16.30
C HIS A 5 -31.38 26.14 -15.61
N GLY A 6 -31.42 25.39 -14.52
CA GLY A 6 -32.58 25.29 -13.63
C GLY A 6 -32.22 25.77 -12.23
N THR A 7 -33.05 26.63 -11.64
CA THR A 7 -32.84 27.14 -10.27
C THR A 7 -34.14 27.14 -9.49
N GLU A 8 -34.15 26.53 -8.30
CA GLU A 8 -35.29 26.57 -7.35
C GLU A 8 -36.63 26.12 -7.98
N GLN A 9 -36.57 25.14 -8.88
CA GLN A 9 -37.73 24.60 -9.58
C GLN A 9 -37.90 23.11 -9.31
N THR A 10 -39.16 22.67 -9.32
CA THR A 10 -39.50 21.25 -9.42
C THR A 10 -39.44 20.85 -10.88
N LEU A 11 -38.62 19.85 -11.20
CA LEU A 11 -38.53 19.23 -12.52
C LEU A 11 -39.07 17.81 -12.45
N ASP A 12 -39.88 17.45 -13.44
CA ASP A 12 -40.22 16.05 -13.65
C ASP A 12 -39.03 15.29 -14.26
N ALA A 13 -38.88 14.02 -13.89
CA ALA A 13 -37.79 13.15 -14.32
C ALA A 13 -37.75 12.98 -15.83
N ASP A 14 -38.90 12.91 -16.51
CA ASP A 14 -38.94 12.82 -17.97
C ASP A 14 -38.39 14.10 -18.60
N THR A 15 -38.65 15.26 -17.98
CA THR A 15 -38.06 16.53 -18.42
C THR A 15 -36.55 16.51 -18.22
N PHE A 16 -36.06 16.07 -17.06
CA PHE A 16 -34.64 15.95 -16.79
C PHE A 16 -33.93 14.99 -17.78
N LEU A 17 -34.51 13.82 -18.05
CA LEU A 17 -34.00 12.86 -19.02
C LEU A 17 -34.02 13.44 -20.44
N SER A 18 -35.07 14.18 -20.81
CA SER A 18 -35.13 14.85 -22.11
C SER A 18 -34.01 15.89 -22.28
N ILE A 19 -33.64 16.61 -21.20
CA ILE A 19 -32.53 17.56 -21.21
C ILE A 19 -31.19 16.83 -21.39
N LEU A 20 -31.02 15.68 -20.73
CA LEU A 20 -29.84 14.83 -20.91
C LEU A 20 -29.73 14.26 -22.33
N GLN A 21 -30.84 14.12 -23.06
CA GLN A 21 -30.86 13.66 -24.46
C GLN A 21 -30.84 14.80 -25.50
N ALA A 22 -31.26 16.02 -25.13
CA ALA A 22 -31.34 17.19 -26.02
C ALA A 22 -29.97 17.73 -26.45
N ASP A 23 -29.88 18.64 -27.42
CA ASP A 23 -28.59 19.15 -27.91
C ASP A 23 -28.04 20.31 -27.04
N TYR A 24 -27.69 20.00 -25.79
CA TYR A 24 -27.04 20.92 -24.85
C TYR A 24 -25.57 20.54 -24.62
N GLU A 25 -24.69 21.49 -24.33
CA GLU A 25 -23.30 21.15 -23.94
C GLU A 25 -23.17 20.71 -22.48
N GLY A 26 -24.10 21.15 -21.64
CA GLY A 26 -24.09 20.90 -20.21
C GLY A 26 -25.44 21.21 -19.55
N VAL A 27 -25.63 20.68 -18.35
CA VAL A 27 -26.85 20.78 -17.54
C VAL A 27 -26.46 21.28 -16.16
N PHE A 28 -27.01 22.43 -15.76
CA PHE A 28 -26.70 23.08 -14.50
C PHE A 28 -28.00 23.28 -13.71
N LEU A 29 -28.15 22.53 -12.63
CA LEU A 29 -29.29 22.60 -11.73
C LEU A 29 -28.82 23.02 -10.34
N THR A 30 -29.48 24.03 -9.77
CA THR A 30 -29.19 24.51 -8.41
C THR A 30 -30.46 24.55 -7.58
N ASN A 31 -30.44 23.90 -6.42
CA ASN A 31 -31.58 23.83 -5.49
C ASN A 31 -32.87 23.34 -6.15
N CYS A 32 -32.78 22.45 -7.14
CA CYS A 32 -33.93 21.88 -7.83
C CYS A 32 -34.44 20.61 -7.14
N ILE A 33 -35.74 20.35 -7.29
CA ILE A 33 -36.35 19.09 -6.85
C ILE A 33 -36.68 18.26 -8.10
N ILE A 34 -36.12 17.07 -8.22
CA ILE A 34 -36.44 16.15 -9.31
C ILE A 34 -37.45 15.11 -8.79
N GLU A 35 -38.65 15.13 -9.38
CA GLU A 35 -39.73 14.18 -9.10
C GLU A 35 -39.89 13.17 -10.24
N GLY A 36 -40.37 11.96 -9.95
CA GLY A 36 -40.37 10.85 -10.90
C GLY A 36 -39.06 10.06 -10.91
N ALA A 37 -39.11 8.81 -11.38
CA ALA A 37 -37.94 7.93 -11.45
C ALA A 37 -37.04 8.33 -12.62
N THR A 38 -35.79 8.70 -12.36
CA THR A 38 -34.82 9.04 -13.40
C THR A 38 -34.13 7.79 -13.90
N VAL A 39 -34.77 7.11 -14.85
CA VAL A 39 -34.22 5.89 -15.45
C VAL A 39 -33.59 6.20 -16.80
N PHE A 40 -32.28 6.34 -16.81
CA PHE A 40 -31.49 6.50 -18.01
C PHE A 40 -30.93 5.13 -18.43
N SER A 41 -31.63 4.47 -19.35
CA SER A 41 -31.19 3.22 -19.97
C SER A 41 -31.58 3.19 -21.43
N THR A 42 -30.69 2.72 -22.30
CA THR A 42 -31.03 2.35 -23.68
C THR A 42 -31.80 1.03 -23.70
N GLU A 43 -32.79 0.90 -24.60
CA GLU A 43 -33.52 -0.36 -24.82
C GLU A 43 -32.61 -1.47 -25.38
N SER A 44 -31.53 -1.11 -26.06
CA SER A 44 -30.44 -2.01 -26.41
C SER A 44 -29.55 -2.24 -25.19
N ASN A 45 -29.08 -3.46 -24.99
CA ASN A 45 -28.15 -3.85 -23.93
C ASN A 45 -26.74 -3.22 -24.06
N GLU A 46 -26.65 -2.16 -24.88
CA GLU A 46 -25.47 -1.36 -25.19
C GLU A 46 -25.22 -0.33 -24.09
N GLN A 47 -24.02 0.23 -24.09
CA GLN A 47 -23.60 1.23 -23.13
C GLN A 47 -24.18 2.59 -23.57
N SER A 48 -24.90 3.28 -22.66
CA SER A 48 -25.45 4.60 -22.95
C SER A 48 -24.35 5.64 -22.84
N VAL A 49 -24.25 6.62 -23.76
CA VAL A 49 -23.20 7.66 -23.69
C VAL A 49 -23.83 9.01 -23.37
N VAL A 50 -23.24 9.72 -22.40
CA VAL A 50 -23.61 11.10 -22.05
C VAL A 50 -22.38 11.98 -22.19
N ASP A 51 -22.35 12.80 -23.24
CA ASP A 51 -21.24 13.70 -23.58
C ASP A 51 -21.50 15.16 -23.16
N LYS A 52 -21.88 15.35 -21.91
CA LYS A 52 -22.27 16.65 -21.35
C LYS A 52 -21.82 16.78 -19.91
N GLU A 53 -21.45 17.99 -19.54
CA GLU A 53 -21.18 18.32 -18.14
C GLU A 53 -22.49 18.32 -17.37
N ILE A 54 -22.55 17.61 -16.25
CA ILE A 54 -23.71 17.58 -15.37
C ILE A 54 -23.31 18.22 -14.06
N VAL A 55 -23.95 19.33 -13.71
CA VAL A 55 -23.72 20.05 -12.46
C VAL A 55 -25.05 20.19 -11.74
N CYS A 56 -25.26 19.39 -10.71
CA CYS A 56 -26.38 19.49 -9.80
C CYS A 56 -25.84 19.88 -8.43
N ILE A 57 -26.26 21.03 -7.90
CA ILE A 57 -25.82 21.54 -6.60
C ILE A 57 -27.05 21.78 -5.73
N GLY A 58 -27.08 21.24 -4.51
CA GLY A 58 -28.21 21.47 -3.60
C GLY A 58 -29.52 20.81 -4.04
N CYS A 59 -29.48 19.91 -5.03
CA CYS A 59 -30.68 19.33 -5.64
C CYS A 59 -31.18 18.13 -4.84
N THR A 60 -32.51 17.91 -4.83
CA THR A 60 -33.14 16.75 -4.20
C THR A 60 -33.77 15.84 -5.25
N PHE A 61 -33.32 14.59 -5.31
CA PHE A 61 -33.91 13.54 -6.13
C PHE A 61 -34.85 12.70 -5.26
N LYS A 62 -36.17 12.82 -5.50
CA LYS A 62 -37.19 12.18 -4.64
C LYS A 62 -37.41 10.69 -4.91
N ASN A 63 -36.95 10.18 -6.04
CA ASN A 63 -37.18 8.80 -6.46
C ASN A 63 -35.88 8.16 -6.97
N ILE A 64 -36.00 6.90 -7.39
CA ILE A 64 -34.91 6.10 -7.91
C ILE A 64 -34.16 6.84 -9.03
N VAL A 65 -32.84 6.87 -8.90
CA VAL A 65 -31.91 7.40 -9.92
C VAL A 65 -31.12 6.25 -10.52
N LYS A 66 -31.26 6.02 -11.82
CA LYS A 66 -30.68 4.86 -12.50
C LYS A 66 -29.89 5.26 -13.74
N PHE A 67 -28.57 5.10 -13.68
CA PHE A 67 -27.61 5.32 -14.76
C PHE A 67 -26.76 4.07 -15.00
N GLU A 68 -27.37 2.88 -15.00
CA GLU A 68 -26.65 1.62 -15.21
C GLU A 68 -26.04 1.54 -16.60
N LYS A 69 -24.77 1.12 -16.69
CA LYS A 69 -24.03 1.01 -17.96
C LYS A 69 -24.02 2.31 -18.77
N THR A 70 -23.91 3.44 -18.08
CA THR A 70 -23.75 4.75 -18.72
C THR A 70 -22.27 5.15 -18.76
N ASP A 71 -21.82 5.76 -19.84
CA ASP A 71 -20.50 6.34 -20.04
C ASP A 71 -20.60 7.86 -20.06
N PHE A 72 -20.19 8.50 -18.96
CA PHE A 72 -20.14 9.95 -18.84
C PHE A 72 -18.78 10.45 -19.33
N GLN A 73 -18.78 11.13 -20.49
CA GLN A 73 -17.56 11.62 -21.13
C GLN A 73 -17.02 12.92 -20.52
N LYS A 74 -17.84 13.66 -19.76
CA LYS A 74 -17.47 14.92 -19.11
C LYS A 74 -17.64 14.83 -17.59
N ASP A 75 -17.28 15.91 -16.89
CA ASP A 75 -17.38 15.97 -15.45
C ASP A 75 -18.83 15.86 -14.95
N VAL A 76 -19.00 15.20 -13.82
CA VAL A 76 -20.31 14.97 -13.18
C VAL A 76 -20.25 15.39 -11.71
N PHE A 77 -20.96 16.46 -11.37
CA PHE A 77 -21.00 17.03 -10.03
C PHE A 77 -22.42 16.95 -9.47
N PHE A 78 -22.56 16.21 -8.37
CA PHE A 78 -23.76 16.12 -7.53
C PHE A 78 -23.40 16.56 -6.11
N GLY A 79 -22.96 17.81 -5.94
CA GLY A 79 -22.53 18.33 -4.64
C GLY A 79 -23.71 18.83 -3.81
N ASN A 80 -23.69 18.63 -2.50
CA ASN A 80 -24.79 19.02 -1.58
C ASN A 80 -26.17 18.49 -2.01
N CYS A 81 -26.23 17.36 -2.72
CA CYS A 81 -27.48 16.79 -3.21
C CYS A 81 -28.06 15.78 -2.22
N VAL A 82 -29.38 15.59 -2.26
CA VAL A 82 -30.09 14.57 -1.47
C VAL A 82 -30.74 13.56 -2.41
N PHE A 83 -30.44 12.28 -2.22
CA PHE A 83 -31.04 11.16 -2.94
C PHE A 83 -31.92 10.36 -1.97
N GLN A 84 -33.23 10.57 -2.06
CA GLN A 84 -34.20 10.01 -1.09
C GLN A 84 -34.46 8.51 -1.29
N ASP A 85 -34.23 8.01 -2.50
CA ASP A 85 -34.39 6.61 -2.89
C ASP A 85 -33.10 6.07 -3.51
N ALA A 86 -33.08 4.79 -3.88
CA ALA A 86 -31.89 4.09 -4.31
C ALA A 86 -31.29 4.68 -5.61
N VAL A 87 -29.96 4.72 -5.64
CA VAL A 87 -29.16 5.21 -6.77
C VAL A 87 -28.36 4.07 -7.38
N TYR A 88 -28.46 3.88 -8.69
CA TYR A 88 -27.88 2.76 -9.43
C TYR A 88 -26.88 3.28 -10.48
N PHE A 89 -25.59 3.11 -10.20
CA PHE A 89 -24.46 3.37 -11.11
C PHE A 89 -23.74 2.08 -11.53
N ARG A 90 -24.47 0.95 -11.54
CA ARG A 90 -23.88 -0.35 -11.82
C ARG A 90 -23.23 -0.36 -13.21
N ARG A 91 -21.94 -0.72 -13.27
CA ARG A 91 -21.13 -0.75 -14.51
C ARG A 91 -21.11 0.59 -15.28
N THR A 92 -21.32 1.71 -14.59
CA THR A 92 -21.15 3.05 -15.14
C THR A 92 -19.67 3.38 -15.28
N VAL A 93 -19.32 4.21 -16.25
CA VAL A 93 -17.96 4.76 -16.44
C VAL A 93 -18.04 6.28 -16.34
N PHE A 94 -17.23 6.86 -15.45
CA PHE A 94 -17.00 8.30 -15.38
C PHE A 94 -15.61 8.58 -15.95
N GLN A 95 -15.54 9.13 -17.17
CA GLN A 95 -14.28 9.37 -17.86
C GLN A 95 -13.45 10.48 -17.20
N ASN A 96 -14.14 11.49 -16.66
CA ASN A 96 -13.52 12.63 -15.97
C ASN A 96 -13.90 12.66 -14.49
N SER A 97 -13.78 13.83 -13.84
CA SER A 97 -13.97 13.94 -12.40
C SER A 97 -15.43 13.76 -12.03
N CYS A 98 -15.65 13.11 -10.89
CA CYS A 98 -16.98 12.89 -10.33
C CYS A 98 -17.00 13.31 -8.85
N ASP A 99 -17.98 14.12 -8.47
CA ASP A 99 -18.08 14.68 -7.12
C ASP A 99 -19.49 14.48 -6.55
N PHE A 100 -19.57 13.80 -5.39
CA PHE A 100 -20.75 13.64 -4.55
C PHE A 100 -20.54 14.27 -3.16
N GLY A 101 -19.62 15.22 -3.06
CA GLY A 101 -19.22 15.85 -1.81
C GLY A 101 -20.40 16.54 -1.12
N GLU A 102 -20.47 16.37 0.20
CA GLU A 102 -21.49 16.93 1.09
C GLU A 102 -22.93 16.47 0.74
N SER A 103 -23.06 15.40 -0.07
CA SER A 103 -24.36 14.82 -0.44
C SER A 103 -24.84 13.76 0.53
N GLU A 104 -26.15 13.50 0.50
CA GLU A 104 -26.82 12.52 1.33
C GLU A 104 -27.54 11.48 0.47
N PHE A 105 -27.22 10.20 0.69
CA PHE A 105 -27.91 9.06 0.12
C PHE A 105 -28.78 8.43 1.21
N GLU A 106 -30.07 8.78 1.23
CA GLU A 106 -31.05 8.19 2.15
C GLU A 106 -31.43 6.76 1.71
N GLY A 107 -31.43 6.51 0.40
CA GLY A 107 -31.55 5.19 -0.22
C GLY A 107 -30.21 4.48 -0.42
N ALA A 108 -30.27 3.21 -0.87
CA ALA A 108 -29.07 2.43 -1.17
C ALA A 108 -28.26 3.04 -2.33
N ALA A 109 -26.94 3.11 -2.19
CA ALA A 109 -26.04 3.66 -3.20
C ALA A 109 -25.22 2.54 -3.86
N LEU A 110 -25.54 2.22 -5.12
CA LEU A 110 -25.08 1.01 -5.80
C LEU A 110 -24.12 1.35 -6.94
N PHE A 111 -22.82 1.33 -6.65
CA PHE A 111 -21.69 1.60 -7.54
C PHE A 111 -20.97 0.32 -8.00
N ARG A 112 -21.69 -0.81 -8.02
CA ARG A 112 -21.06 -2.11 -8.31
C ARG A 112 -20.50 -2.14 -9.74
N GLY A 113 -19.20 -2.42 -9.85
CA GLY A 113 -18.50 -2.48 -11.13
C GLY A 113 -18.34 -1.13 -11.83
N THR A 114 -18.58 -0.01 -11.14
CA THR A 114 -18.36 1.33 -11.69
C THR A 114 -16.86 1.57 -11.91
N THR A 115 -16.51 2.29 -12.97
CA THR A 115 -15.14 2.74 -13.24
C THR A 115 -15.07 4.26 -13.17
N PHE A 116 -14.22 4.79 -12.29
CA PHE A 116 -13.89 6.21 -12.20
C PHE A 116 -12.50 6.40 -12.81
N CYS A 117 -12.44 6.92 -14.03
CA CYS A 117 -11.19 7.23 -14.72
C CYS A 117 -10.56 8.53 -14.19
N GLY A 118 -11.40 9.51 -13.83
CA GLY A 118 -10.99 10.73 -13.13
C GLY A 118 -11.06 10.62 -11.61
N LYS A 119 -10.84 11.74 -10.93
CA LYS A 119 -10.93 11.82 -9.46
C LYS A 119 -12.37 11.59 -9.00
N ALA A 120 -12.54 10.79 -7.95
CA ALA A 120 -13.85 10.53 -7.34
C ALA A 120 -13.91 11.10 -5.92
N CYS A 121 -14.83 12.03 -5.68
CA CYS A 121 -14.97 12.71 -4.39
C CYS A 121 -16.31 12.36 -3.73
N PHE A 122 -16.22 11.88 -2.49
CA PHE A 122 -17.33 11.58 -1.56
C PHE A 122 -17.04 12.22 -0.19
N ARG A 123 -16.39 13.38 -0.19
CA ARG A 123 -16.04 14.10 1.05
C ARG A 123 -17.31 14.51 1.79
N GLN A 124 -17.40 14.23 3.08
CA GLN A 124 -18.56 14.57 3.92
C GLN A 124 -19.89 14.01 3.40
N THR A 125 -19.85 12.97 2.54
CA THR A 125 -21.05 12.30 2.06
C THR A 125 -21.62 11.40 3.15
N SER A 126 -22.95 11.37 3.30
CA SER A 126 -23.65 10.45 4.22
C SER A 126 -24.37 9.37 3.43
N PHE A 127 -24.08 8.09 3.73
CA PHE A 127 -24.80 6.93 3.23
C PHE A 127 -25.63 6.34 4.37
N GLN A 128 -26.95 6.51 4.31
CA GLN A 128 -27.87 6.06 5.35
C GLN A 128 -28.21 4.57 5.25
N GLN A 129 -28.12 4.01 4.04
CA GLN A 129 -28.30 2.59 3.74
C GLN A 129 -27.03 2.00 3.12
N VAL A 130 -27.10 0.73 2.73
CA VAL A 130 -25.99 -0.02 2.12
C VAL A 130 -25.34 0.77 0.98
N ALA A 131 -24.01 0.87 1.04
CA ALA A 131 -23.17 1.41 -0.02
C ALA A 131 -22.39 0.28 -0.70
N ASP A 132 -22.78 -0.09 -1.92
CA ASP A 132 -22.18 -1.18 -2.68
C ASP A 132 -21.15 -0.63 -3.70
N PHE A 133 -19.87 -0.72 -3.33
CA PHE A 133 -18.70 -0.43 -4.16
C PHE A 133 -17.97 -1.71 -4.57
N ASN A 134 -18.64 -2.87 -4.62
CA ASN A 134 -17.99 -4.11 -5.06
C ASN A 134 -17.53 -3.99 -6.52
N GLU A 135 -16.35 -4.53 -6.83
CA GLU A 135 -15.76 -4.53 -8.18
C GLU A 135 -15.52 -3.12 -8.76
N VAL A 136 -15.58 -2.06 -7.94
CA VAL A 136 -15.30 -0.68 -8.37
C VAL A 136 -13.84 -0.52 -8.78
N GLN A 137 -13.60 0.34 -9.77
CA GLN A 137 -12.25 0.70 -10.22
C GLN A 137 -12.04 2.20 -10.12
N PHE A 138 -11.14 2.61 -9.23
CA PHE A 138 -10.69 4.00 -9.11
C PHE A 138 -9.30 4.14 -9.72
N GLN A 139 -9.21 4.80 -10.88
CA GLN A 139 -7.96 4.98 -11.62
C GLN A 139 -7.13 6.16 -11.11
N GLU A 140 -7.79 7.13 -10.49
CA GLU A 140 -7.19 8.33 -9.88
C GLU A 140 -7.51 8.43 -8.38
N ASN A 141 -7.07 9.51 -7.73
CA ASN A 141 -7.29 9.73 -6.30
C ASN A 141 -8.78 9.69 -5.93
N THR A 142 -9.09 8.99 -4.83
CA THR A 142 -10.45 8.82 -4.30
C THR A 142 -10.54 9.36 -2.87
N VAL A 143 -11.58 10.14 -2.58
CA VAL A 143 -11.75 10.82 -1.30
C VAL A 143 -13.07 10.43 -0.64
N PHE A 144 -13.00 9.84 0.54
CA PHE A 144 -14.10 9.57 1.48
C PHE A 144 -13.88 10.32 2.82
N ARG A 145 -13.13 11.41 2.80
CA ARG A 145 -12.79 12.18 4.00
C ARG A 145 -14.04 12.68 4.71
N ASN A 146 -14.17 12.42 6.01
CA ASN A 146 -15.36 12.69 6.81
C ASN A 146 -16.66 12.05 6.28
N ALA A 147 -16.59 11.07 5.37
CA ALA A 147 -17.78 10.36 4.91
C ALA A 147 -18.36 9.49 6.04
N ILE A 148 -19.68 9.35 6.07
CA ILE A 148 -20.39 8.57 7.08
C ILE A 148 -21.14 7.44 6.38
N PHE A 149 -20.81 6.21 6.72
CA PHE A 149 -21.53 5.00 6.31
C PHE A 149 -22.30 4.49 7.52
N GLN A 150 -23.61 4.72 7.53
CA GLN A 150 -24.47 4.29 8.65
C GLN A 150 -24.80 2.80 8.60
N ASP A 151 -24.85 2.22 7.40
CA ASP A 151 -25.05 0.81 7.15
C ASP A 151 -23.80 0.19 6.48
N ALA A 152 -23.88 -1.06 6.04
CA ALA A 152 -22.76 -1.82 5.49
C ALA A 152 -22.13 -1.14 4.26
N ALA A 153 -20.80 -1.13 4.23
CA ALA A 153 -19.99 -0.60 3.13
C ALA A 153 -19.18 -1.72 2.48
N HIS A 154 -19.47 -2.04 1.22
CA HIS A 154 -18.88 -3.19 0.52
C HIS A 154 -17.91 -2.73 -0.57
N PHE A 155 -16.63 -3.09 -0.44
CA PHE A 155 -15.54 -2.80 -1.37
C PHE A 155 -14.82 -4.10 -1.82
N SER A 156 -15.55 -5.21 -1.91
CA SER A 156 -14.95 -6.49 -2.32
C SER A 156 -14.50 -6.41 -3.78
N SER A 157 -13.30 -6.90 -4.08
CA SER A 157 -12.67 -6.82 -5.40
C SER A 157 -12.51 -5.38 -5.93
N ALA A 158 -12.52 -4.38 -5.04
CA ALA A 158 -12.27 -2.99 -5.42
C ALA A 158 -10.81 -2.79 -5.82
N PHE A 159 -10.58 -1.91 -6.79
CA PHE A 159 -9.26 -1.55 -7.30
C PHE A 159 -9.00 -0.07 -7.07
N PHE A 160 -7.94 0.24 -6.32
CA PHE A 160 -7.48 1.60 -6.05
C PHE A 160 -6.09 1.79 -6.63
N ASN A 161 -6.00 2.49 -7.77
CA ASN A 161 -4.75 2.71 -8.48
C ASN A 161 -3.85 3.76 -7.81
N LYS A 162 -4.47 4.78 -7.21
CA LYS A 162 -3.82 5.93 -6.58
C LYS A 162 -4.25 6.05 -5.11
N GLU A 163 -4.27 7.26 -4.58
CA GLU A 163 -4.56 7.50 -3.16
C GLU A 163 -6.03 7.24 -2.82
N LEU A 164 -6.25 6.59 -1.66
CA LEU A 164 -7.55 6.47 -0.99
C LEU A 164 -7.49 7.24 0.34
N ASP A 165 -8.16 8.39 0.38
CA ASP A 165 -8.29 9.22 1.59
C ASP A 165 -9.61 8.91 2.31
N CYS A 166 -9.53 8.24 3.46
CA CYS A 166 -10.64 7.96 4.36
C CYS A 166 -10.46 8.65 5.73
N VAL A 167 -9.72 9.76 5.78
CA VAL A 167 -9.44 10.49 7.02
C VAL A 167 -10.74 10.90 7.70
N GLN A 168 -10.89 10.57 8.98
CA GLN A 168 -12.09 10.83 9.79
C GLN A 168 -13.40 10.23 9.23
N ALA A 169 -13.30 9.28 8.29
CA ALA A 169 -14.48 8.55 7.83
C ALA A 169 -15.06 7.70 8.97
N ARG A 170 -16.38 7.54 9.01
CA ARG A 170 -17.07 6.72 10.00
C ARG A 170 -17.80 5.59 9.32
N PHE A 171 -17.52 4.36 9.75
CA PHE A 171 -18.21 3.14 9.36
C PHE A 171 -18.96 2.59 10.57
N SER A 172 -20.27 2.79 10.60
CA SER A 172 -21.13 2.38 11.72
C SER A 172 -21.49 0.90 11.70
N GLU A 173 -21.29 0.21 10.58
CA GLU A 173 -21.59 -1.22 10.40
C GLU A 173 -20.42 -1.96 9.72
N THR A 174 -20.69 -3.15 9.17
CA THR A 174 -19.66 -4.01 8.58
C THR A 174 -19.05 -3.39 7.32
N THR A 175 -17.71 -3.29 7.30
CA THR A 175 -16.93 -2.88 6.11
C THR A 175 -16.13 -4.05 5.55
N VAL A 176 -16.15 -4.24 4.23
CA VAL A 176 -15.50 -5.40 3.57
C VAL A 176 -14.62 -4.96 2.40
N PHE A 177 -13.33 -5.32 2.44
CA PHE A 177 -12.33 -5.08 1.39
C PHE A 177 -11.74 -6.39 0.83
N ASN A 178 -12.50 -7.49 0.84
CA ASN A 178 -11.97 -8.78 0.42
C ASN A 178 -11.55 -8.77 -1.06
N HIS A 179 -10.40 -9.33 -1.41
CA HIS A 179 -9.82 -9.36 -2.75
C HIS A 179 -9.53 -7.99 -3.37
N SER A 180 -9.53 -6.91 -2.57
CA SER A 180 -9.23 -5.58 -3.08
C SER A 180 -7.74 -5.43 -3.38
N LYS A 181 -7.42 -4.50 -4.28
CA LYS A 181 -6.04 -4.18 -4.68
C LYS A 181 -5.77 -2.71 -4.45
N PHE A 182 -4.66 -2.42 -3.78
CA PHE A 182 -4.23 -1.07 -3.45
C PHE A 182 -2.84 -0.81 -4.02
N PHE A 183 -2.69 0.22 -4.86
CA PHE A 183 -1.41 0.56 -5.50
C PHE A 183 -0.88 1.95 -5.10
N GLY A 184 -1.67 2.77 -4.40
CA GLY A 184 -1.27 4.07 -3.87
C GLY A 184 -1.22 4.14 -2.35
N LYS A 185 -1.30 5.35 -1.81
CA LYS A 185 -1.41 5.64 -0.37
C LYS A 185 -2.85 5.39 0.11
N ILE A 186 -3.03 4.81 1.28
CA ILE A 186 -4.32 4.57 1.90
C ILE A 186 -4.31 5.18 3.29
N ASP A 187 -5.21 6.12 3.54
CA ASP A 187 -5.22 6.92 4.74
C ASP A 187 -6.53 6.79 5.51
N PHE A 188 -6.52 6.01 6.60
CA PHE A 188 -7.60 5.86 7.57
C PHE A 188 -7.29 6.60 8.88
N THR A 189 -6.51 7.69 8.83
CA THR A 189 -6.21 8.46 10.04
C THR A 189 -7.49 8.96 10.70
N SER A 190 -7.67 8.63 11.99
CA SER A 190 -8.88 8.95 12.78
C SER A 190 -10.19 8.41 12.18
N ALA A 191 -10.13 7.45 11.26
CA ALA A 191 -11.31 6.78 10.75
C ALA A 191 -11.83 5.77 11.77
N ARG A 192 -13.16 5.74 11.98
CA ARG A 192 -13.81 4.92 13.01
C ARG A 192 -14.52 3.73 12.41
N PHE A 193 -14.32 2.55 13.00
CA PHE A 193 -15.00 1.32 12.60
C PHE A 193 -15.74 0.75 13.80
N ALA A 194 -17.08 0.81 13.77
CA ALA A 194 -17.90 0.29 14.86
C ALA A 194 -17.88 -1.25 14.91
N VAL A 195 -17.80 -1.89 13.75
CA VAL A 195 -17.68 -3.34 13.59
C VAL A 195 -16.39 -3.67 12.87
N ALA A 196 -15.89 -4.88 13.09
CA ALA A 196 -14.59 -5.24 12.60
C ALA A 196 -14.52 -5.40 11.06
N VAL A 197 -13.50 -4.81 10.44
CA VAL A 197 -13.30 -4.76 8.98
C VAL A 197 -12.69 -6.05 8.46
N SER A 198 -13.22 -6.55 7.34
CA SER A 198 -12.73 -7.75 6.67
C SER A 198 -11.75 -7.39 5.53
N TYR A 199 -10.49 -7.79 5.67
CA TYR A 199 -9.43 -7.66 4.65
C TYR A 199 -8.87 -9.05 4.27
N ARG A 200 -9.63 -9.88 3.56
CA ARG A 200 -9.15 -11.18 3.06
C ARG A 200 -8.53 -11.03 1.68
N ASP A 201 -7.39 -11.69 1.44
CA ASP A 201 -6.72 -11.75 0.12
C ASP A 201 -6.49 -10.39 -0.56
N VAL A 202 -6.15 -9.38 0.24
CA VAL A 202 -5.84 -8.03 -0.26
C VAL A 202 -4.45 -8.02 -0.89
N SER A 203 -4.33 -7.38 -2.06
CA SER A 203 -3.05 -7.15 -2.74
C SER A 203 -2.57 -5.72 -2.53
N TYR A 204 -1.27 -5.56 -2.29
CA TYR A 204 -0.60 -4.27 -2.19
C TYR A 204 0.86 -4.36 -2.70
N ILE A 205 1.49 -3.23 -2.97
CA ILE A 205 2.91 -3.13 -3.36
C ILE A 205 3.76 -3.00 -2.10
N PRO A 206 4.51 -4.04 -1.68
CA PRO A 206 5.32 -3.96 -0.48
C PRO A 206 6.58 -3.08 -0.68
N ASN A 207 6.92 -2.25 0.31
CA ASN A 207 8.18 -1.51 0.31
C ASN A 207 9.35 -2.41 0.69
N THR A 208 9.93 -3.11 -0.30
CA THR A 208 11.04 -4.06 -0.09
C THR A 208 12.27 -3.69 -0.91
N VAL A 209 13.46 -4.10 -0.46
CA VAL A 209 14.71 -3.97 -1.22
C VAL A 209 14.61 -4.63 -2.59
N TRP A 210 13.97 -5.80 -2.68
CA TRP A 210 13.77 -6.51 -3.95
C TRP A 210 12.87 -5.73 -4.91
N GLN A 211 11.80 -5.11 -4.42
CA GLN A 211 10.93 -4.28 -5.23
C GLN A 211 11.66 -3.02 -5.70
N TRP A 212 12.46 -2.39 -4.82
CA TRP A 212 13.32 -1.27 -5.21
C TRP A 212 14.33 -1.66 -6.31
N LEU A 213 15.02 -2.80 -6.16
CA LEU A 213 15.93 -3.32 -7.19
C LEU A 213 15.19 -3.57 -8.50
N ARG A 214 14.03 -4.26 -8.43
CA ARG A 214 13.19 -4.54 -9.60
C ARG A 214 12.81 -3.26 -10.32
N ASN A 215 12.22 -2.29 -9.61
CA ASN A 215 11.80 -1.01 -10.18
C ASN A 215 12.95 -0.25 -10.84
N LYS A 216 14.15 -0.31 -10.25
CA LYS A 216 15.36 0.30 -10.82
C LYS A 216 15.75 -0.34 -12.16
N PHE A 217 15.55 -1.64 -12.33
CA PHE A 217 15.88 -2.36 -13.57
C PHE A 217 14.73 -2.37 -14.60
N THR A 218 13.47 -2.32 -14.16
CA THR A 218 12.30 -2.39 -15.05
C THR A 218 11.81 -1.03 -15.53
N HIS A 219 12.41 0.08 -15.09
CA HIS A 219 11.93 1.45 -15.35
C HIS A 219 10.44 1.67 -14.96
N GLN A 220 9.85 0.80 -14.14
CA GLN A 220 8.50 0.96 -13.60
C GLN A 220 8.57 1.67 -12.23
N SER A 221 7.91 2.82 -12.13
CA SER A 221 7.80 3.62 -10.90
C SER A 221 6.56 3.22 -10.09
N GLU A 222 6.42 1.94 -9.76
CA GLU A 222 5.41 1.51 -8.79
C GLU A 222 5.86 1.95 -7.39
N GLN A 223 5.23 2.99 -6.85
CA GLN A 223 5.49 3.44 -5.48
C GLN A 223 4.93 2.40 -4.51
N PRO A 224 5.62 2.12 -3.39
CA PRO A 224 5.10 1.20 -2.38
C PRO A 224 3.77 1.71 -1.81
N THR A 225 2.87 0.78 -1.54
CA THR A 225 1.59 1.06 -0.90
C THR A 225 1.81 1.44 0.55
N GLU A 226 1.40 2.64 0.92
CA GLU A 226 1.44 3.14 2.30
C GLU A 226 0.07 3.00 2.94
N PHE A 227 -0.01 2.50 4.17
CA PHE A 227 -1.27 2.31 4.88
C PHE A 227 -1.22 3.03 6.24
N TYR A 228 -2.17 3.92 6.48
CA TYR A 228 -2.31 4.66 7.74
C TYR A 228 -3.62 4.26 8.41
N LEU A 229 -3.55 3.87 9.69
CA LEU A 229 -4.71 3.54 10.50
C LEU A 229 -4.36 3.79 11.97
N ASP A 230 -5.05 4.72 12.62
CA ASP A 230 -4.74 5.02 14.03
C ASP A 230 -5.13 3.86 14.97
N SER A 231 -4.39 3.73 16.07
CA SER A 231 -4.35 2.59 16.96
C SER A 231 -5.64 2.27 17.70
N GLU A 232 -6.49 3.25 17.99
CA GLU A 232 -7.73 3.06 18.75
C GLU A 232 -8.74 2.17 18.01
N ASP A 233 -8.79 2.26 16.68
CA ASP A 233 -9.73 1.52 15.82
C ASP A 233 -9.14 0.23 15.23
N ILE A 234 -7.85 -0.07 15.48
CA ILE A 234 -7.21 -1.33 15.05
C ILE A 234 -7.87 -2.57 15.69
N ASN A 235 -8.55 -2.40 16.84
CA ASN A 235 -9.29 -3.50 17.46
C ASN A 235 -10.51 -3.94 16.63
N GLY A 236 -11.03 -3.04 15.78
CA GLY A 236 -12.03 -3.35 14.78
C GLY A 236 -11.45 -3.94 13.50
N VAL A 237 -10.34 -4.70 13.52
CA VAL A 237 -9.88 -5.41 12.32
C VAL A 237 -9.69 -6.89 12.65
N LEU A 238 -10.49 -7.77 12.01
CA LEU A 238 -10.50 -9.21 12.33
C LEU A 238 -9.25 -9.94 11.87
N ASN A 239 -8.49 -9.37 10.93
CA ASN A 239 -7.32 -10.04 10.37
C ASN A 239 -6.06 -9.74 11.21
N PRO A 240 -5.53 -10.71 12.00
CA PRO A 240 -4.37 -10.50 12.85
C PRO A 240 -3.10 -10.21 12.04
N PHE A 241 -2.96 -10.78 10.85
CA PHE A 241 -1.82 -10.52 9.96
C PHE A 241 -1.83 -9.08 9.45
N PHE A 242 -3.01 -8.56 9.11
CA PHE A 242 -3.16 -7.18 8.67
C PHE A 242 -2.87 -6.19 9.80
N LYS A 243 -3.41 -6.43 11.00
CA LYS A 243 -3.12 -5.63 12.21
C LYS A 243 -1.62 -5.53 12.48
N ARG A 244 -0.91 -6.65 12.41
CA ARG A 244 0.55 -6.68 12.60
C ARG A 244 1.29 -5.98 11.48
N TYR A 245 0.87 -6.15 10.22
CA TYR A 245 1.46 -5.47 9.07
C TYR A 245 1.36 -3.95 9.18
N VAL A 246 0.18 -3.42 9.53
CA VAL A 246 -0.05 -1.98 9.73
C VAL A 246 0.81 -1.45 10.88
N SER A 247 0.84 -2.15 12.01
CA SER A 247 1.67 -1.77 13.16
C SER A 247 3.17 -1.74 12.83
N ASP A 248 3.65 -2.73 12.07
CA ASP A 248 5.04 -2.79 11.60
C ASP A 248 5.38 -1.62 10.67
N GLN A 249 4.50 -1.29 9.71
CA GLN A 249 4.68 -0.14 8.83
C GLN A 249 4.76 1.19 9.60
N GLN A 250 3.86 1.39 10.56
CA GLN A 250 3.86 2.59 11.40
C GLN A 250 5.13 2.70 12.24
N TYR A 251 5.58 1.60 12.82
CA TYR A 251 6.83 1.57 13.58
C TYR A 251 8.04 1.89 12.70
N ILE A 252 8.17 1.24 11.54
CA ILE A 252 9.27 1.48 10.58
C ILE A 252 9.33 2.96 10.19
N ARG A 253 8.17 3.59 9.95
CA ARG A 253 8.10 4.99 9.60
C ARG A 253 8.48 5.91 10.76
N ALA A 254 7.88 5.72 11.94
CA ALA A 254 8.20 6.53 13.13
C ALA A 254 9.68 6.40 13.51
N PHE A 255 10.25 5.20 13.38
CA PHE A 255 11.67 4.95 13.55
C PHE A 255 12.51 5.67 12.48
N GLY A 256 12.09 5.63 11.22
CA GLY A 256 12.76 6.31 10.11
C GLY A 256 12.78 7.83 10.22
N GLU A 257 11.68 8.43 10.68
CA GLU A 257 11.58 9.87 10.95
C GLU A 257 12.53 10.29 12.09
N LYS A 258 12.66 9.46 13.13
CA LYS A 258 13.54 9.72 14.27
C LYS A 258 15.01 9.39 14.00
N HIS A 259 15.28 8.34 13.24
CA HIS A 259 16.60 7.75 13.02
C HIS A 259 16.82 7.35 11.55
N PRO A 260 16.97 8.31 10.62
CA PRO A 260 17.00 8.05 9.18
C PRO A 260 18.19 7.17 8.76
N PHE A 261 19.37 7.39 9.36
CA PHE A 261 20.55 6.57 9.08
C PHE A 261 20.36 5.10 9.48
N TRP A 262 19.86 4.85 10.69
CA TRP A 262 19.64 3.48 11.17
C TRP A 262 18.52 2.77 10.41
N ALA A 263 17.48 3.48 9.99
CA ALA A 263 16.44 2.92 9.13
C ALA A 263 16.99 2.49 7.77
N LEU A 264 17.94 3.24 7.20
CA LEU A 264 18.62 2.87 5.97
C LEU A 264 19.44 1.58 6.17
N VAL A 265 20.24 1.50 7.25
CA VAL A 265 21.03 0.30 7.58
C VAL A 265 20.13 -0.92 7.78
N TRP A 266 19.02 -0.76 8.50
CA TRP A 266 18.08 -1.85 8.77
C TRP A 266 17.37 -2.34 7.50
N ARG A 267 17.01 -1.41 6.59
CA ARG A 267 16.48 -1.73 5.26
C ARG A 267 17.47 -2.55 4.44
N TRP A 268 18.70 -2.07 4.30
CA TRP A 268 19.70 -2.72 3.44
C TRP A 268 20.19 -4.05 3.97
N SER A 269 20.21 -4.23 5.29
CA SER A 269 20.68 -5.48 5.91
C SER A 269 19.64 -6.60 5.87
N SER A 270 18.37 -6.30 6.18
CA SER A 270 17.34 -7.33 6.41
C SER A 270 15.97 -6.99 5.83
N ASP A 271 15.85 -5.87 5.11
CA ASP A 271 14.59 -5.34 4.62
C ASP A 271 13.60 -5.11 5.78
N TYR A 272 14.07 -4.40 6.81
CA TYR A 272 13.35 -4.18 8.07
C TYR A 272 12.98 -5.49 8.80
N GLY A 273 13.87 -6.49 8.73
CA GLY A 273 13.65 -7.80 9.34
C GLY A 273 12.70 -8.72 8.56
N ARG A 274 12.35 -8.40 7.31
CA ARG A 274 11.43 -9.19 6.48
C ARG A 274 12.15 -10.23 5.62
N SER A 275 13.44 -10.02 5.32
CA SER A 275 14.21 -10.84 4.38
C SER A 275 15.35 -11.61 5.05
N LEU A 276 15.12 -12.90 5.32
CA LEU A 276 16.16 -13.85 5.74
C LEU A 276 17.27 -14.01 4.70
N ALA A 277 16.91 -13.98 3.41
CA ALA A 277 17.87 -14.16 2.33
C ALA A 277 18.87 -13.00 2.26
N LEU A 278 18.42 -11.76 2.47
CA LEU A 278 19.29 -10.59 2.50
C LEU A 278 20.24 -10.63 3.69
N TRP A 279 19.75 -11.08 4.85
CA TRP A 279 20.57 -11.26 6.04
C TRP A 279 21.64 -12.35 5.86
N ALA A 280 21.26 -13.48 5.25
CA ALA A 280 22.19 -14.56 4.93
C ALA A 280 23.25 -14.11 3.89
N LEU A 281 22.84 -13.31 2.89
CA LEU A 281 23.76 -12.73 1.92
C LEU A 281 24.80 -11.84 2.60
N TRP A 282 24.39 -10.93 3.49
CA TRP A 282 25.32 -10.08 4.23
C TRP A 282 26.23 -10.89 5.15
N SER A 283 25.71 -11.93 5.81
CA SER A 283 26.53 -12.84 6.63
C SER A 283 27.63 -13.49 5.80
N LEU A 284 27.28 -13.98 4.60
CA LEU A 284 28.24 -14.57 3.66
C LEU A 284 29.25 -13.54 3.14
N LEU A 285 28.81 -12.33 2.81
CA LEU A 285 29.71 -11.26 2.35
C LEU A 285 30.68 -10.81 3.43
N ILE A 286 30.23 -10.75 4.70
CA ILE A 286 31.09 -10.46 5.84
C ILE A 286 32.15 -11.56 5.96
N ALA A 287 31.76 -12.84 5.98
CA ALA A 287 32.71 -13.95 6.03
C ALA A 287 33.69 -13.95 4.84
N LEU A 288 33.21 -13.68 3.63
CA LEU A 288 34.06 -13.52 2.46
C LEU A 288 35.06 -12.36 2.61
N SER A 289 34.64 -11.23 3.19
CA SER A 289 35.52 -10.09 3.42
C SER A 289 36.63 -10.42 4.41
N PHE A 290 36.32 -11.11 5.51
CA PHE A 290 37.30 -11.56 6.49
C PHE A 290 38.24 -12.61 5.89
N SER A 291 37.73 -13.53 5.09
CA SER A 291 38.54 -14.47 4.32
C SER A 291 39.61 -13.80 3.45
N LEU A 292 39.30 -12.66 2.84
CA LEU A 292 40.26 -11.94 2.01
C LEU A 292 41.35 -11.27 2.86
N VAL A 293 41.02 -10.83 4.08
CA VAL A 293 42.00 -10.24 5.01
C VAL A 293 42.85 -11.31 5.69
N TYR A 294 42.31 -12.50 5.92
CA TYR A 294 43.05 -13.65 6.44
C TYR A 294 44.02 -14.27 5.45
N MET A 295 43.83 -14.02 4.15
CA MET A 295 44.76 -14.49 3.13
C MET A 295 46.10 -13.77 3.28
N GLN A 296 47.11 -14.49 3.74
CA GLN A 296 48.48 -13.98 3.85
C GLN A 296 49.07 -13.76 2.46
N SER A 297 49.71 -12.60 2.29
CA SER A 297 50.31 -12.10 1.06
C SER A 297 49.30 -11.82 -0.07
N PRO A 298 49.02 -10.54 -0.27
CA PRO A 298 48.86 -10.17 -1.65
C PRO A 298 49.87 -9.07 -1.98
N THR A 299 50.58 -9.29 -3.08
CA THR A 299 51.84 -8.65 -3.51
C THR A 299 51.77 -7.13 -3.75
N TRP A 300 50.67 -6.47 -3.36
CA TRP A 300 50.36 -5.06 -3.55
C TRP A 300 50.44 -4.22 -2.27
N TYR A 301 50.76 -4.80 -1.11
CA TYR A 301 50.95 -4.04 0.13
C TYR A 301 52.33 -3.39 0.22
N PRO A 302 52.41 -2.13 0.66
CA PRO A 302 53.68 -1.45 0.83
C PRO A 302 54.45 -1.97 2.06
N GLU A 303 55.78 -1.95 2.00
CA GLU A 303 56.68 -2.57 2.99
C GLU A 303 56.43 -2.15 4.45
N TRP A 304 56.04 -0.90 4.69
CA TRP A 304 55.76 -0.35 6.03
C TRP A 304 54.56 -0.98 6.76
N LEU A 305 53.75 -1.79 6.07
CA LEU A 305 52.57 -2.44 6.66
C LEU A 305 52.85 -3.85 7.18
N HIS A 306 54.02 -4.44 6.89
CA HIS A 306 54.33 -5.85 7.21
C HIS A 306 54.28 -6.16 8.70
N GLU A 307 54.74 -5.24 9.56
CA GLU A 307 54.74 -5.43 11.02
C GLU A 307 53.33 -5.35 11.64
N ALA A 308 52.37 -4.78 10.90
CA ALA A 308 50.97 -4.67 11.30
C ALA A 308 50.06 -5.75 10.67
N MET A 309 50.61 -6.65 9.87
CA MET A 309 49.82 -7.68 9.18
C MET A 309 49.42 -8.80 10.15
N PRO A 310 48.18 -9.31 10.06
CA PRO A 310 47.75 -10.41 10.89
C PRO A 310 48.41 -11.73 10.42
N GLU A 311 48.98 -12.47 11.37
CA GLU A 311 49.61 -13.76 11.12
C GLU A 311 48.78 -14.91 11.67
N PHE A 312 48.64 -15.96 10.84
CA PHE A 312 47.87 -17.16 11.15
C PHE A 312 48.70 -18.41 10.87
N GLN A 313 48.48 -19.45 11.67
CA GLN A 313 49.19 -20.72 11.56
C GLN A 313 48.21 -21.90 11.55
N GLU A 314 48.46 -22.88 10.66
CA GLU A 314 47.74 -24.14 10.62
C GLU A 314 48.38 -25.16 11.59
N VAL A 315 47.59 -25.72 12.50
CA VAL A 315 48.07 -26.61 13.57
C VAL A 315 48.18 -28.07 13.11
N ILE A 316 47.33 -28.49 12.16
CA ILE A 316 47.14 -29.92 11.82
C ILE A 316 48.20 -30.45 10.83
N THR A 317 48.75 -29.62 9.95
CA THR A 317 49.64 -30.08 8.86
C THR A 317 51.13 -30.07 9.21
N GLY A 318 51.53 -29.56 10.37
CA GLY A 318 52.95 -29.47 10.77
C GLY A 318 53.82 -28.65 9.81
N ASN A 319 53.22 -27.91 8.88
CA ASN A 319 53.91 -27.07 7.92
C ASN A 319 53.94 -25.65 8.49
N GLU A 320 55.04 -25.30 9.15
CA GLU A 320 55.22 -24.00 9.83
C GLU A 320 55.20 -22.80 8.87
N ASN A 321 55.27 -23.04 7.55
CA ASN A 321 55.37 -22.03 6.49
C ASN A 321 54.20 -22.08 5.48
N GLY A 322 53.08 -22.74 5.82
CA GLY A 322 51.96 -22.90 4.90
C GLY A 322 51.06 -21.66 4.83
N ASP A 323 51.23 -20.81 3.83
CA ASP A 323 50.31 -19.69 3.56
C ASP A 323 48.85 -20.18 3.51
N LEU A 324 47.96 -19.45 4.17
CA LEU A 324 46.53 -19.71 4.11
C LEU A 324 46.00 -19.46 2.69
N THR A 325 45.75 -20.54 1.95
CA THR A 325 45.00 -20.47 0.68
C THR A 325 43.62 -19.87 0.90
N PHE A 326 43.05 -19.20 -0.11
CA PHE A 326 41.71 -18.60 -0.05
C PHE A 326 40.65 -19.51 0.59
N TRP A 327 40.58 -20.78 0.19
CA TRP A 327 39.57 -21.70 0.71
C TRP A 327 39.75 -22.05 2.19
N LYS A 328 41.00 -22.09 2.67
CA LYS A 328 41.30 -22.28 4.10
C LYS A 328 40.97 -21.03 4.90
N SER A 329 41.32 -19.85 4.39
CA SER A 329 40.92 -18.56 4.98
C SER A 329 39.40 -18.41 5.05
N PHE A 330 38.69 -18.84 4.01
CA PHE A 330 37.23 -18.77 3.96
C PHE A 330 36.59 -19.73 4.96
N TYR A 331 37.08 -20.96 5.03
CA TYR A 331 36.67 -21.91 6.04
C TYR A 331 36.94 -21.40 7.46
N PHE A 332 38.13 -20.84 7.72
CA PHE A 332 38.48 -20.27 9.02
C PHE A 332 37.56 -19.11 9.41
N SER A 333 37.26 -18.22 8.45
CA SER A 333 36.29 -17.15 8.64
C SER A 333 34.89 -17.69 8.98
N ILE A 334 34.37 -18.67 8.25
CA ILE A 334 33.05 -19.27 8.54
C ILE A 334 33.01 -19.88 9.94
N VAL A 335 34.04 -20.63 10.34
CA VAL A 335 34.12 -21.29 11.66
C VAL A 335 34.22 -20.27 12.79
N THR A 336 34.96 -19.18 12.57
CA THR A 336 35.11 -18.07 13.53
C THR A 336 33.82 -17.24 13.63
N PHE A 337 33.24 -16.86 12.50
CA PHE A 337 32.00 -16.11 12.39
C PHE A 337 30.80 -16.86 12.98
N THR A 338 30.76 -18.18 12.84
CA THR A 338 29.74 -19.05 13.46
C THR A 338 30.07 -19.43 14.90
N THR A 339 31.23 -19.00 15.41
CA THR A 339 31.72 -19.27 16.78
C THR A 339 31.91 -20.76 17.09
N LEU A 340 32.10 -21.58 16.05
CA LEU A 340 32.27 -23.03 16.20
C LEU A 340 33.68 -23.38 16.71
N GLY A 341 34.72 -22.77 16.11
CA GLY A 341 36.11 -22.82 16.59
C GLY A 341 36.74 -24.23 16.67
N PHE A 342 37.03 -24.86 15.53
CA PHE A 342 37.66 -26.19 15.49
C PHE A 342 39.13 -26.24 16.00
N GLY A 343 39.81 -25.09 16.07
CA GLY A 343 41.19 -24.99 16.59
C GLY A 343 42.28 -25.47 15.63
N ASP A 344 41.96 -25.61 14.35
CA ASP A 344 42.85 -26.02 13.27
C ASP A 344 43.69 -24.87 12.70
N VAL A 345 43.18 -23.64 12.78
CA VAL A 345 43.90 -22.39 12.47
C VAL A 345 43.87 -21.47 13.68
N VAL A 346 45.01 -20.88 14.03
CA VAL A 346 45.15 -19.98 15.18
C VAL A 346 45.80 -18.65 14.79
N ALA A 347 45.33 -17.58 15.42
CA ALA A 347 45.98 -16.27 15.36
C ALA A 347 47.26 -16.27 16.19
N VAL A 348 48.36 -15.76 15.64
CA VAL A 348 49.68 -15.78 16.28
C VAL A 348 50.04 -14.42 16.88
N ASN A 349 49.68 -13.33 16.20
CA ASN A 349 50.08 -11.98 16.59
C ASN A 349 48.89 -11.11 17.04
N THR A 350 49.20 -9.97 17.68
CA THR A 350 48.19 -9.04 18.22
C THR A 350 47.18 -8.56 17.16
N PRO A 351 47.58 -8.15 15.94
CA PRO A 351 46.64 -7.79 14.88
C PRO A 351 45.67 -8.92 14.51
N ALA A 352 46.15 -10.16 14.41
CA ALA A 352 45.31 -11.32 14.13
C ALA A 352 44.29 -11.58 15.26
N HIS A 353 44.71 -11.47 16.52
CA HIS A 353 43.80 -11.60 17.66
C HIS A 353 42.69 -10.54 17.66
N ILE A 354 43.03 -9.28 17.38
CA ILE A 354 42.04 -8.19 17.28
C ILE A 354 41.04 -8.49 16.18
N LEU A 355 41.52 -8.90 15.02
CA LEU A 355 40.68 -9.14 13.85
C LEU A 355 39.72 -10.32 14.07
N VAL A 356 40.20 -11.45 14.61
CA VAL A 356 39.37 -12.59 15.01
C VAL A 356 38.31 -12.16 16.02
N THR A 357 38.68 -11.33 17.00
CA THR A 357 37.74 -10.81 18.01
C THR A 357 36.63 -9.98 17.36
N ILE A 358 36.97 -9.12 16.40
CA ILE A 358 36.00 -8.32 15.65
C ILE A 358 35.05 -9.23 14.86
N GLU A 359 35.57 -10.27 14.19
CA GLU A 359 34.74 -11.21 13.43
C GLU A 359 33.75 -11.96 14.34
N VAL A 360 34.19 -12.40 15.51
CA VAL A 360 33.31 -13.07 16.50
C VAL A 360 32.19 -12.13 16.96
N ILE A 361 32.49 -10.85 17.21
CA ILE A 361 31.47 -9.86 17.57
C ILE A 361 30.43 -9.70 16.46
N PHE A 362 30.87 -9.59 15.20
CA PHE A 362 29.95 -9.56 14.05
C PHE A 362 29.14 -10.84 13.94
N GLY A 363 29.76 -12.00 14.15
CA GLY A 363 29.11 -13.31 14.17
C GLY A 363 27.93 -13.36 15.14
N TYR A 364 28.14 -12.92 16.39
CA TYR A 364 27.07 -12.85 17.39
C TYR A 364 25.97 -11.85 17.04
N ILE A 365 26.30 -10.68 16.50
CA ILE A 365 25.29 -9.70 16.04
C ILE A 365 24.44 -10.31 14.92
N MET A 366 25.09 -10.98 13.96
CA MET A 366 24.42 -11.60 12.82
C MET A 366 23.56 -12.79 13.26
N LEU A 367 24.03 -13.61 14.20
CA LEU A 367 23.24 -14.70 14.79
C LEU A 367 22.02 -14.17 15.55
N GLY A 368 22.19 -13.14 16.37
CA GLY A 368 21.08 -12.52 17.12
C GLY A 368 20.02 -11.94 16.19
N GLY A 369 20.43 -11.26 15.11
CA GLY A 369 19.50 -10.78 14.09
C GLY A 369 18.81 -11.92 13.32
N LEU A 370 19.52 -13.01 13.00
CA LEU A 370 18.92 -14.19 12.36
C LEU A 370 17.81 -14.79 13.22
N ILE A 371 18.07 -14.97 14.52
CA ILE A 371 17.08 -15.49 15.48
C ILE A 371 15.88 -14.54 15.56
N SER A 372 16.10 -13.23 15.63
CA SER A 372 15.03 -12.22 15.66
C SER A 372 14.14 -12.27 14.41
N ILE A 373 14.75 -12.30 13.23
CA ILE A 373 14.03 -12.39 11.94
C ILE A 373 13.25 -13.72 11.86
N PHE A 374 13.89 -14.83 12.25
CA PHE A 374 13.27 -16.14 12.22
C PHE A 374 12.09 -16.25 13.19
N ALA A 375 12.24 -15.74 14.42
CA ALA A 375 11.18 -15.67 15.42
C ALA A 375 9.99 -14.85 14.91
N ASN A 376 10.26 -13.68 14.29
CA ASN A 376 9.21 -12.86 13.68
C ASN A 376 8.46 -13.60 12.57
N LYS A 377 9.17 -14.38 11.73
CA LYS A 377 8.57 -15.13 10.61
C LYS A 377 7.80 -16.38 11.04
N LEU A 378 8.22 -17.06 12.11
CA LEU A 378 7.45 -18.16 12.69
C LEU A 378 6.20 -17.64 13.40
N ALA A 379 6.35 -16.58 14.19
CA ALA A 379 5.23 -15.90 14.84
C ALA A 379 4.27 -15.23 13.83
N SER A 380 4.66 -15.08 12.56
CA SER A 380 3.78 -14.60 11.49
C SER A 380 3.11 -15.73 10.71
N ARG A 381 3.28 -17.00 11.10
CA ARG A 381 2.63 -18.17 10.48
C ARG A 381 1.73 -18.94 11.46
N SER A 382 1.91 -18.74 12.77
CA SER A 382 0.97 -19.10 13.84
C SER A 382 -0.03 -17.99 14.07
#